data_AF-A0A936GLG1-F1
#
_entry.id   AF-A0A936GLG1-F1
#
_cell.length_a   1.000
_cell.length_b   1.000
_cell.length_c   1.000
_cell.angle_alpha   90.00
_cell.angle_beta   90.00
_cell.angle_gamma   90.00
#
_symmetry.space_group_name_H-M   'P 1'
#
loop_
_entity.id
_entity.type
_entity.pdbx_description
1 polymer ?
#
loop_
_entity_poly.entity_id
_entity_poly.type
_entity_poly.pdbx_seq_one_letter_code
_entity_poly.pdbx_strand_id
1 'polypeptide(L)' 'MKFSPCIAGKCTDQGTHCEGCGRTHDEIAETKKMIKALVAYAQMKGYENHEEYAHFIGDTILNKLQNPS' A
#
# COMPACT_ATOMS: atom_id res chain seq x y z
N MET A 1 -8.12 2.97 14.84
CA MET A 1 -7.26 1.82 14.45
C MET A 1 -5.90 2.34 14.02
N LYS A 2 -4.80 1.62 14.29
CA LYS A 2 -3.46 1.97 13.81
C LYS A 2 -3.10 1.08 12.63
N PHE A 3 -2.63 1.66 11.53
CA PHE A 3 -2.13 0.88 10.40
C PHE A 3 -0.89 0.06 10.82
N SER A 4 -0.85 -1.20 10.40
CA SER A 4 0.27 -2.12 10.61
C SER A 4 0.72 -2.68 9.26
N PRO A 5 1.97 -2.45 8.83
CA PRO A 5 2.44 -2.91 7.53
C PRO A 5 2.43 -4.45 7.45
N CYS A 6 2.26 -4.99 6.24
CA CYS A 6 2.44 -6.43 6.03
C CYS A 6 3.88 -6.84 6.42
N ILE A 7 4.01 -7.92 7.16
CA ILE A 7 5.31 -8.55 7.42
C ILE A 7 5.57 -9.57 6.32
N ALA A 8 6.63 -9.36 5.54
CA ALA A 8 7.03 -10.26 4.47
C ALA A 8 7.23 -11.70 5.01
N GLY A 9 6.68 -12.69 4.32
CA GLY A 9 6.76 -14.10 4.72
C GLY A 9 5.86 -14.52 5.89
N LYS A 10 5.08 -13.60 6.48
CA LYS A 10 4.16 -13.91 7.60
C LYS A 10 2.68 -13.66 7.26
N CYS A 11 2.35 -13.56 5.98
CA CYS A 11 0.96 -13.40 5.57
C CYS A 11 0.23 -14.73 5.74
N THR A 12 -0.87 -14.73 6.50
CA THR A 12 -1.78 -15.87 6.58
C THR A 12 -2.99 -15.62 5.69
N ASP A 13 -3.72 -16.68 5.37
CA ASP A 13 -4.93 -16.71 4.55
C ASP A 13 -6.13 -17.34 5.28
N GLN A 14 -5.89 -17.93 6.46
CA GLN A 14 -6.92 -18.50 7.32
C GLN A 14 -7.58 -17.45 8.21
N GLY A 15 -8.88 -17.61 8.44
CA GLY A 15 -9.67 -16.70 9.26
C GLY A 15 -9.98 -15.36 8.56
N THR A 16 -10.43 -14.38 9.34
CA THR A 16 -10.80 -13.04 8.83
C THR A 16 -9.66 -12.02 8.90
N HIS A 17 -8.59 -12.34 9.64
CA HIS A 17 -7.46 -11.45 9.89
C HIS A 17 -6.14 -12.17 9.60
N CYS A 18 -5.17 -11.40 9.10
CA CYS A 18 -3.81 -11.87 8.89
C CYS A 18 -3.07 -11.91 10.23
N GLU A 19 -2.58 -13.08 10.64
CA GLU A 19 -1.88 -13.26 11.92
C GLU A 19 -0.54 -12.50 11.95
N GLY A 20 0.06 -12.23 10.78
CA GLY A 20 1.33 -11.50 10.68
C GLY A 20 1.21 -10.01 10.93
N CYS A 21 0.18 -9.34 10.40
CA CYS A 21 0.05 -7.88 10.51
C CYS A 21 -1.19 -7.42 11.31
N GLY A 22 -2.09 -8.33 11.66
CA GLY A 22 -3.30 -8.07 12.43
C GLY A 22 -4.44 -7.40 11.66
N ARG A 23 -4.25 -7.07 10.38
CA ARG A 23 -5.29 -6.45 9.53
C ARG A 23 -6.24 -7.49 8.95
N THR A 24 -7.46 -7.07 8.62
CA THR A 24 -8.41 -7.96 7.93
C THR A 24 -7.89 -8.34 6.54
N HIS A 25 -8.27 -9.51 6.06
CA HIS A 25 -7.93 -9.90 4.69
C HIS A 25 -8.52 -8.95 3.64
N ASP A 26 -9.70 -8.41 3.91
CA ASP A 26 -10.34 -7.41 3.06
C ASP A 26 -9.53 -6.10 2.99
N GLU A 27 -9.11 -5.55 4.13
CA GLU A 27 -8.26 -4.35 4.18
C GLU A 27 -6.95 -4.56 3.41
N ILE A 28 -6.35 -5.75 3.55
CA ILE A 28 -5.13 -6.12 2.83
C ILE A 28 -5.39 -6.22 1.32
N ALA A 29 -6.50 -6.82 0.91
CA ALA A 29 -6.87 -6.95 -0.50
C ALA A 29 -7.10 -5.58 -1.15
N GLU A 30 -7.80 -4.67 -0.46
CA GLU A 30 -8.02 -3.29 -0.91
C GLU A 30 -6.70 -2.52 -1.03
N THR A 31 -5.84 -2.61 -0.01
CA THR A 31 -4.50 -2.00 -0.05
C THR A 31 -3.70 -2.49 -1.26
N LYS A 32 -3.69 -3.81 -1.50
CA LYS A 32 -2.99 -4.41 -2.65
C LYS A 32 -3.57 -3.96 -3.99
N LYS A 33 -4.88 -3.77 -4.08
CA LYS A 33 -5.54 -3.28 -5.30
C LYS A 33 -5.07 -1.87 -5.65
N MET A 34 -4.97 -0.98 -4.66
CA MET A 34 -4.47 0.38 -4.87
C MET A 34 -2.99 0.40 -5.29
N ILE A 35 -2.14 -0.40 -4.63
CA ILE A 35 -0.72 -0.53 -5.00
C ILE A 35 -0.58 -1.02 -6.45
N LYS A 36 -1.33 -2.05 -6.85
CA LYS A 36 -1.33 -2.56 -8.22
C LYS A 36 -1.74 -1.50 -9.24
N ALA A 37 -2.72 -0.65 -8.91
CA ALA A 37 -3.15 0.43 -9.79
C ALA A 37 -2.04 1.48 -10.00
N LEU A 38 -1.30 1.85 -8.95
CA LEU A 38 -0.16 2.76 -9.04
C LEU A 38 0.98 2.16 -9.88
N VAL A 39 1.31 0.88 -9.66
CA VAL A 39 2.32 0.15 -10.45
C VAL A 39 1.93 0.10 -11.92
N ALA A 40 0.69 -0.29 -12.23
CA ALA A 40 0.19 -0.35 -13.60
C ALA A 40 0.23 1.03 -14.27
N TYR A 41 -0.08 2.09 -13.54
CA TYR A 41 0.00 3.45 -14.06
C TYR A 41 1.44 3.86 -14.39
N ALA A 42 2.41 3.59 -13.51
CA ALA A 42 3.82 3.88 -13.76
C ALA A 42 4.36 3.12 -14.99
N GLN A 43 4.01 1.83 -15.10
CA GLN A 43 4.37 0.99 -16.25
C GLN A 43 3.76 1.51 -17.55
N MET A 44 2.47 1.88 -17.53
CA MET A 44 1.79 2.46 -18.69
C MET A 44 2.45 3.77 -19.16
N LYS A 45 3.00 4.56 -18.23
CA LYS A 45 3.71 5.80 -18.54
C LYS A 45 5.18 5.60 -18.92
N GLY A 46 5.72 4.39 -18.73
CA GLY A 46 7.13 4.10 -19.00
C GLY A 46 8.09 4.88 -18.10
N TYR A 47 7.71 5.12 -16.84
CA TYR A 47 8.63 5.77 -15.89
C TYR A 47 9.79 4.82 -15.57
N GLU A 48 11.02 5.30 -15.72
CA GLU A 48 12.23 4.53 -15.38
C GLU A 48 12.75 4.86 -13.98
N ASN A 49 12.43 6.07 -13.50
CA ASN A 49 12.79 6.62 -12.20
C ASN A 49 11.79 6.17 -11.11
N HIS A 50 11.72 4.85 -10.90
CA HIS A 50 10.73 4.22 -10.04
C HIS A 50 10.82 4.64 -8.56
N GLU A 51 12.04 4.91 -8.07
CA GLU A 51 12.27 5.32 -6.67
C GLU A 51 11.68 6.71 -6.42
N GLU A 52 11.93 7.67 -7.30
CA GLU A 52 11.35 9.01 -7.24
C GLU A 52 9.83 8.97 -7.33
N TYR A 53 9.27 8.14 -8.21
CA TYR A 53 7.82 7.94 -8.32
C TYR A 53 7.21 7.42 -7.01
N ALA A 54 7.82 6.40 -6.40
CA ALA A 54 7.35 5.82 -5.16
C ALA A 54 7.45 6.81 -3.98
N HIS A 55 8.58 7.53 -3.87
CA HIS A 55 8.77 8.56 -2.84
C HIS A 55 7.77 9.70 -2.98
N PHE A 56 7.60 10.25 -4.19
CA PHE A 56 6.64 11.33 -4.45
C PHE A 56 5.21 10.97 -4.01
N ILE A 57 4.76 9.74 -4.29
CA ILE A 57 3.43 9.29 -3.86
C ILE A 57 3.34 9.20 -2.33
N GLY A 58 4.33 8.58 -1.68
CA GLY A 58 4.38 8.44 -0.23
C GLY A 58 4.33 9.80 0.48
N ASP A 59 5.16 10.74 0.04
CA ASP A 59 5.25 12.09 0.58
C ASP A 59 3.95 12.87 0.35
N THR A 60 3.35 12.75 -0.83
CA THR A 60 2.08 13.40 -1.15
C THR A 60 0.93 12.87 -0.28
N ILE A 61 0.87 11.56 -0.05
CA ILE A 61 -0.13 10.95 0.84
C ILE A 61 0.06 11.47 2.26
N LEU A 62 1.29 11.44 2.78
CA LEU A 62 1.59 11.91 4.13
C LEU A 62 1.21 13.38 4.31
N ASN A 63 1.61 14.24 3.37
CA ASN A 63 1.30 15.66 3.42
C ASN A 63 -0.23 15.90 3.41
N LYS A 64 -0.98 15.19 2.56
CA LYS A 64 -2.45 15.31 2.52
C LYS A 64 -3.15 14.83 3.79
N LEU A 65 -2.60 13.80 4.44
CA LEU A 65 -3.13 13.30 5.73
C LEU A 65 -2.85 14.29 6.87
N GLN A 66 -1.71 14.98 6.85
CA GLN A 66 -1.33 15.97 7.86
C GLN A 66 -1.99 17.34 7.63
N ASN A 67 -2.25 17.69 6.37
CA ASN A 67 -2.84 18.97 5.95
C ASN A 67 -4.09 18.73 5.08
N PRO A 68 -5.20 18.23 5.66
CA PRO A 68 -6.44 17.99 4.92
C PRO A 68 -7.03 19.33 4.45
N SER A 69 -7.22 19.47 3.14
CA SER A 69 -7.88 20.63 2.49
C SER A 69 -9.37 20.39 2.36
#